data_AF-K1S273-F1
#
_entry.id   AF-K1S273-F1
#
_cell.length_a   1.000
_cell.length_b   1.000
_cell.length_c   1.000
_cell.angle_alpha   90.00
_cell.angle_beta   90.00
_cell.angle_gamma   90.00
#
_symmetry.space_group_name_H-M   'P 1'
#
loop_
_entity.id
_entity.type
_entity.pdbx_description
1 polymer ?
#
loop_
_entity_poly.entity_id
_entity_poly.type
_entity_poly.pdbx_seq_one_letter_code
_entity_poly.pdbx_strand_id
1 'polypeptide(L)'
;MGWPAAAAVAYNTAVGALIIPICLGVNFLMLITKTTRTVNIDLWNYWHFAFIGAVAYFVMGQSLLWGYFAAIVCYINTLVCADLTADRFQKYYDLDGISIPQPFCQSFMPFAIV
;
A
#
# COMPACT_ATOMS: atom_id res chain seq x y z
N MET A 1 -9.84 9.32 13.54
CA MET A 1 -9.42 10.68 13.92
C MET A 1 -7.91 10.84 14.20
N GLY A 2 -7.09 9.78 14.28
CA GLY A 2 -5.62 9.91 14.39
C GLY A 2 -4.84 9.88 13.06
N TRP A 3 -5.51 9.49 11.96
CA TRP A 3 -4.92 9.40 10.63
C TRP A 3 -4.29 10.72 10.13
N PRO A 4 -4.94 11.89 10.20
CA PRO A 4 -4.37 13.13 9.63
C PRO A 4 -3.02 13.49 10.26
N ALA A 5 -2.86 13.27 11.57
CA ALA A 5 -1.60 13.51 12.28
C ALA A 5 -0.51 12.53 11.83
N ALA A 6 -0.82 11.24 11.71
CA ALA A 6 0.13 10.23 11.23
C ALA A 6 0.52 10.44 9.76
N ALA A 7 -0.43 10.86 8.90
CA ALA A 7 -0.17 11.22 7.52
C ALA A 7 0.72 12.47 7.41
N ALA A 8 0.47 13.50 8.23
CA ALA A 8 1.32 14.68 8.28
C ALA A 8 2.75 14.33 8.70
N VAL A 9 2.92 13.48 9.71
CA VAL A 9 4.26 12.99 10.14
C VAL A 9 4.94 12.20 9.03
N ALA A 10 4.22 11.27 8.39
CA ALA A 10 4.76 10.43 7.32
C ALA A 10 5.24 11.25 6.12
N TYR A 11 4.43 12.19 5.63
CA TYR A 11 4.77 13.05 4.49
C TYR A 11 5.83 14.11 4.81
N ASN A 12 6.02 14.46 6.07
CA ASN A 12 7.09 15.38 6.49
C ASN A 12 8.46 14.67 6.55
N THR A 13 8.51 13.34 6.52
CA THR A 13 9.78 12.60 6.50
C THR A 13 10.42 12.59 5.10
N ALA A 14 11.75 12.43 5.07
CA ALA A 14 12.51 12.26 3.82
C ALA A 14 12.05 11.04 2.99
N VAL A 15 11.43 10.04 3.62
CA VAL A 15 10.83 8.88 2.95
C VAL A 15 9.52 9.24 2.25
N GLY A 16 8.70 10.08 2.89
CA GLY A 16 7.41 10.51 2.37
C GLY A 16 7.47 11.33 1.08
N ALA A 17 8.58 12.04 0.84
CA ALA A 17 8.76 12.88 -0.35
C ALA A 17 8.81 12.08 -1.67
N LEU A 18 9.44 10.90 -1.67
CA LEU A 18 9.58 10.06 -2.88
C LEU A 18 8.70 8.81 -2.88
N ILE A 19 7.93 8.57 -1.82
CA ILE A 19 7.11 7.36 -1.69
C ILE A 19 6.05 7.25 -2.80
N ILE A 20 5.47 8.39 -3.21
CA ILE A 20 4.42 8.45 -4.23
C ILE A 20 4.92 7.96 -5.58
N PRO A 21 5.96 8.55 -6.19
CA PRO A 21 6.47 8.08 -7.48
C PRO A 21 7.00 6.64 -7.41
N ILE A 22 7.61 6.23 -6.28
CA ILE A 22 8.10 4.86 -6.09
C ILE A 22 6.95 3.86 -6.11
N CYS A 23 5.92 4.06 -5.29
CA CYS A 23 4.78 3.15 -5.22
C CYS A 23 3.98 3.12 -6.54
N LEU A 24 3.80 4.26 -7.22
CA LEU A 24 3.22 4.30 -8.57
C LEU A 24 4.06 3.50 -9.58
N GLY A 25 5.39 3.65 -9.54
CA GLY A 25 6.31 2.88 -10.38
C GLY A 25 6.22 1.38 -10.11
N VAL A 26 6.11 0.98 -8.85
CA VAL A 26 5.92 -0.44 -8.47
C VAL A 26 4.59 -0.97 -8.96
N ASN A 27 3.48 -0.23 -8.82
CA ASN A 27 2.18 -0.70 -9.33
C ASN A 27 2.21 -0.85 -10.86
N PHE A 28 2.80 0.13 -11.55
CA PHE A 28 2.98 0.05 -13.00
C PHE A 28 3.83 -1.17 -13.41
N LEU A 29 4.92 -1.44 -12.69
CA LEU A 29 5.74 -2.63 -12.91
C LEU A 29 4.95 -3.93 -12.67
N MET A 30 4.15 -4.00 -11.61
CA MET A 30 3.31 -5.15 -11.30
C MET A 30 2.21 -5.40 -12.34
N LEU A 31 1.68 -4.33 -12.95
CA LEU A 31 0.72 -4.42 -14.06
C LEU A 31 1.40 -4.95 -15.34
N ILE A 32 2.59 -4.44 -15.69
CA ILE A 32 3.34 -4.91 -16.86
C ILE A 32 3.75 -6.37 -16.70
N THR A 33 4.25 -6.73 -15.52
CA THR A 33 4.62 -8.12 -15.19
C THR A 33 3.42 -9.04 -15.00
N LYS A 34 2.19 -8.51 -15.10
CA LYS A 34 0.91 -9.22 -14.89
C LYS A 34 0.82 -9.91 -13.52
N THR A 35 1.54 -9.40 -12.53
CA THR A 35 1.53 -9.92 -11.17
C THR A 35 0.22 -9.56 -10.45
N THR A 36 -0.38 -8.42 -10.80
CA THR A 36 -1.69 -7.97 -10.31
C THR A 36 -2.46 -7.27 -11.42
N ARG A 37 -3.80 -7.33 -11.38
CA ARG A 37 -4.69 -6.54 -12.27
C ARG A 37 -5.22 -5.27 -11.60
N THR A 38 -4.98 -5.13 -10.30
CA THR A 38 -5.37 -3.98 -9.49
C THR A 38 -4.50 -2.74 -9.77
N VAL A 39 -5.12 -1.65 -10.21
CA VAL A 39 -4.49 -0.32 -10.34
C VAL A 39 -4.79 0.49 -9.08
N ASN A 40 -3.77 0.93 -8.36
CA ASN A 40 -3.94 1.76 -7.17
C ASN A 40 -3.81 3.24 -7.55
N ILE A 41 -4.95 3.90 -7.71
CA ILE A 41 -5.07 5.32 -8.11
C ILE A 41 -5.33 6.22 -6.88
N ASP A 42 -5.57 5.63 -5.72
CA ASP A 42 -5.83 6.36 -4.47
C ASP A 42 -4.52 6.88 -3.88
N LEU A 43 -4.06 8.03 -4.39
CA LEU A 43 -2.87 8.74 -3.89
C LEU A 43 -2.99 9.13 -2.42
N TRP A 44 -4.22 9.29 -1.91
CA TRP A 44 -4.42 9.62 -0.52
C TRP A 44 -4.04 8.45 0.36
N ASN A 45 -4.28 7.21 -0.06
CA ASN A 45 -3.90 5.96 0.63
C ASN A 45 -2.41 5.82 0.92
N TYR A 46 -1.57 6.49 0.12
CA TYR A 46 -0.13 6.27 0.11
C TYR A 46 0.55 6.67 1.42
N TRP A 47 -0.14 7.49 2.23
CA TRP A 47 0.29 7.86 3.56
C TRP A 47 0.53 6.63 4.46
N HIS A 48 -0.20 5.52 4.27
CA HIS A 48 0.01 4.30 5.06
C HIS A 48 1.39 3.69 4.77
N PHE A 49 1.77 3.61 3.49
CA PHE A 49 3.07 3.11 3.08
C PHE A 49 4.19 4.08 3.48
N ALA A 50 3.93 5.39 3.35
CA ALA A 50 4.82 6.44 3.83
C ALA A 50 5.06 6.34 5.34
N PHE A 51 4.02 6.04 6.11
CA PHE A 51 4.10 5.89 7.56
C PHE A 51 4.91 4.66 7.95
N ILE A 52 4.66 3.51 7.33
CA ILE A 52 5.44 2.29 7.56
C ILE A 52 6.92 2.50 7.19
N GLY A 53 7.18 3.16 6.06
CA GLY A 53 8.54 3.51 5.64
C GLY A 53 9.23 4.49 6.58
N ALA A 54 8.50 5.49 7.10
CA ALA A 54 9.01 6.44 8.09
C ALA A 54 9.37 5.74 9.41
N VAL A 55 8.51 4.83 9.90
CA VAL A 55 8.80 4.04 11.11
C VAL A 55 10.04 3.17 10.90
N ALA A 56 10.13 2.45 9.78
CA ALA A 56 11.30 1.63 9.45
C ALA A 56 12.59 2.47 9.33
N TYR A 57 12.50 3.68 8.75
CA TYR A 57 13.61 4.62 8.69
C TYR A 57 14.13 5.00 10.07
N PHE A 58 13.25 5.33 11.02
CA PHE A 58 13.67 5.68 12.38
C PHE A 58 14.22 4.48 13.17
N VAL A 59 13.61 3.31 13.04
CA VAL A 59 14.04 2.09 13.74
C VAL A 59 15.40 1.58 13.24
N MET A 60 15.66 1.71 11.94
CA MET A 60 16.90 1.22 11.30
C MET A 60 18.04 2.26 11.30
N GLY A 61 17.99 3.25 12.20
CA GLY A 61 19.07 4.24 12.37
C GLY A 61 19.18 5.26 11.23
N GLN A 62 18.05 5.79 10.76
CA GLN A 62 17.97 6.79 9.68
C GLN A 62 18.44 6.28 8.31
N SER A 63 18.30 4.98 8.05
CA SER A 63 18.59 4.41 6.74
C SER A 63 17.39 4.53 5.80
N LEU A 64 17.50 5.41 4.80
CA LEU A 64 16.45 5.60 3.77
C LEU A 64 16.20 4.32 2.96
N LEU A 65 17.23 3.51 2.71
CA LEU A 65 17.12 2.26 1.96
C LEU A 65 16.15 1.28 2.64
N TRP A 66 16.26 1.12 3.96
CA TRP A 66 15.37 0.26 4.73
C TRP A 66 13.95 0.81 4.82
N GLY A 67 13.80 2.13 4.90
CA GLY A 67 12.49 2.79 4.87
C GLY A 67 11.73 2.52 3.57
N TYR A 68 12.38 2.72 2.41
CA TYR A 68 11.77 2.43 1.11
C TYR A 68 11.54 0.93 0.90
N PHE A 69 12.49 0.09 1.31
CA PHE A 69 12.34 -1.36 1.21
C PHE A 69 11.10 -1.86 1.97
N ALA A 70 10.92 -1.46 3.22
CA ALA A 70 9.76 -1.85 4.03
C ALA A 70 8.45 -1.36 3.41
N ALA A 71 8.41 -0.12 2.91
CA ALA A 71 7.22 0.44 2.30
C ALA A 71 6.85 -0.28 0.98
N ILE A 72 7.83 -0.56 0.12
CA ILE A 72 7.62 -1.28 -1.15
C ILE A 72 7.11 -2.69 -0.89
N VAL A 73 7.72 -3.41 0.06
CA VAL A 73 7.28 -4.77 0.42
C VAL A 73 5.84 -4.77 0.94
N CYS A 74 5.49 -3.81 1.80
CA CYS A 74 4.11 -3.66 2.26
C CYS A 74 3.14 -3.33 1.12
N TYR A 75 3.56 -2.47 0.19
CA TYR A 75 2.78 -2.09 -0.98
C TYR A 75 2.50 -3.28 -1.90
N ILE A 76 3.52 -4.06 -2.24
CA ILE A 76 3.40 -5.26 -3.07
C ILE A 76 2.43 -6.26 -2.43
N ASN A 77 2.60 -6.57 -1.14
CA ASN A 77 1.71 -7.47 -0.42
C ASN A 77 0.26 -6.98 -0.44
N THR A 78 0.04 -5.67 -0.27
CA THR A 78 -1.30 -5.08 -0.31
C THR A 78 -1.95 -5.24 -1.68
N LEU A 79 -1.22 -5.01 -2.77
CA LEU A 79 -1.73 -5.17 -4.13
C LEU A 79 -2.07 -6.64 -4.45
N VAL A 80 -1.24 -7.58 -4.01
CA VAL A 80 -1.49 -9.02 -4.19
C VAL A 80 -2.75 -9.44 -3.42
N CYS A 81 -2.88 -9.05 -2.15
CA CYS A 81 -4.08 -9.35 -1.36
C CYS A 81 -5.33 -8.70 -1.96
N ALA A 82 -5.22 -7.48 -2.49
CA ALA A 82 -6.32 -6.79 -3.15
C ALA A 82 -6.78 -7.50 -4.43
N ASP A 83 -5.86 -8.04 -5.22
CA ASP A 83 -6.18 -8.84 -6.42
C ASP A 83 -6.86 -10.17 -6.04
N LEU A 84 -6.37 -10.83 -4.98
CA LEU A 84 -6.96 -12.09 -4.48
C LEU A 84 -8.36 -11.92 -3.88
N THR A 85 -8.62 -10.77 -3.24
CA THR A 85 -9.92 -10.48 -2.61
C THR A 85 -10.93 -9.85 -3.57
N ALA A 86 -10.48 -9.38 -4.73
CA ALA A 86 -11.32 -8.71 -5.73
C ALA A 86 -12.54 -9.57 -6.12
N ASP A 87 -12.34 -10.79 -6.61
CA ASP A 87 -13.44 -11.66 -7.07
C ASP A 87 -14.49 -11.95 -5.98
N ARG A 88 -14.07 -12.05 -4.72
CA ARG A 88 -14.99 -12.27 -3.59
C ARG A 88 -15.78 -11.01 -3.26
N PHE A 89 -15.13 -9.86 -3.27
CA PHE A 89 -15.76 -8.57 -3.03
C PHE A 89 -16.77 -8.22 -4.13
N GLN A 90 -16.39 -8.45 -5.40
CA GLN A 90 -17.25 -8.22 -6.56
C GLN A 90 -18.52 -9.06 -6.47
N LYS A 91 -18.41 -10.36 -6.13
CA LYS A 91 -19.58 -11.24 -5.95
C LYS A 91 -20.49 -10.85 -4.78
N TYR A 92 -19.93 -10.33 -3.70
CA TYR A 92 -20.71 -9.94 -2.53
C TYR A 92 -21.48 -8.63 -2.76
N TYR A 93 -20.85 -7.66 -3.43
CA TYR A 93 -21.43 -6.33 -3.66
C TYR A 93 -22.06 -6.15 -5.05
N ASP A 94 -21.96 -7.13 -5.95
CA ASP A 94 -22.38 -7.06 -7.36
C ASP A 94 -21.73 -5.88 -8.11
N LEU A 95 -20.45 -5.63 -7.79
CA LEU A 95 -19.67 -4.49 -8.31
C LEU A 95 -18.46 -4.99 -9.08
N ASP A 96 -18.65 -5.31 -10.36
CA ASP A 96 -17.60 -5.83 -11.22
C ASP A 96 -16.42 -4.85 -11.39
N GLY A 97 -15.20 -5.41 -11.41
CA GLY A 97 -13.97 -4.66 -11.69
C GLY A 97 -13.43 -3.82 -10.52
N ILE A 98 -14.08 -3.84 -9.36
CA ILE A 98 -13.61 -3.12 -8.16
C ILE A 98 -12.67 -4.01 -7.35
N SER A 99 -11.58 -3.41 -6.87
CA SER A 99 -10.67 -3.99 -5.88
C SER A 99 -10.29 -2.90 -4.87
N ILE A 100 -9.94 -3.29 -3.63
CA ILE A 100 -9.66 -2.35 -2.54
C ILE A 100 -8.18 -2.43 -2.14
N PRO A 101 -7.28 -1.64 -2.75
CA PRO A 101 -5.84 -1.70 -2.48
C PRO A 101 -5.42 -0.89 -1.23
N GLN A 102 -6.20 -0.98 -0.14
CA GLN A 102 -5.89 -0.31 1.12
C GLN A 102 -5.26 -1.28 2.13
N PRO A 103 -4.07 -0.99 2.69
CA PRO A 103 -3.34 -1.90 3.56
C PRO A 103 -4.09 -2.22 4.85
N PHE A 104 -4.90 -1.29 5.38
CA PHE A 104 -5.76 -1.55 6.52
C PHE A 104 -6.81 -2.64 6.22
N CYS A 105 -7.50 -2.55 5.09
CA CYS A 105 -8.48 -3.56 4.67
C CYS A 105 -7.81 -4.90 4.39
N GLN A 106 -6.65 -4.87 3.71
CA GLN A 106 -5.92 -6.08 3.35
C GLN A 106 -5.26 -6.76 4.56
N SER A 107 -5.00 -6.04 5.66
CA SER A 107 -4.52 -6.65 6.92
C SER A 107 -5.54 -7.61 7.53
N PHE A 108 -6.84 -7.44 7.23
CA PHE A 108 -7.91 -8.35 7.68
C PHE A 108 -8.18 -9.50 6.70
N MET A 109 -7.57 -9.46 5.50
CA MET A 109 -7.74 -10.50 4.48
C MET A 109 -7.44 -11.92 4.99
N PRO A 110 -6.37 -12.18 5.78
CA PRO A 110 -6.10 -13.52 6.30
C PRO A 110 -7.24 -14.09 7.16
N PHE A 111 -7.96 -13.24 7.89
CA PHE A 111 -9.11 -13.66 8.70
C PHE A 111 -10.39 -13.82 7.87
N ALA A 112 -10.49 -13.13 6.74
CA ALA A 112 -11.65 -13.19 5.84
C ALA A 112 -11.57 -14.36 4.83
N ILE A 113 -10.41 -15.02 4.73
CA ILE A 113 -10.20 -16.12 3.79
C ILE A 113 -10.41 -17.51 4.41
N VAL A 114 -10.28 -17.61 5.74
CA VAL A 114 -10.53 -18.83 6.54
C VAL A 114 -12.02 -19.01 6.80
#